data_AF-X0VDA4-F1
#
_entry.id   AF-X0VDA4-F1
#
_cell.length_a   1.000
_cell.length_b   1.000
_cell.length_c   1.000
_cell.angle_alpha   90.00
_cell.angle_beta   90.00
_cell.angle_gamma   90.00
#
_symmetry.space_group_name_H-M   'P 1'
#
loop_
_entity.id
_entity.type
_entity.pdbx_description
1 polymer ?
#
loop_
_entity_poly.entity_id
_entity_poly.type
_entity_poly.pdbx_seq_one_letter_code
_entity_poly.pdbx_strand_id
1 'polypeptide(L)'
;ICRIRPFIWTGSAVALIGAFHSEWQLTTFLLPEMKTGIKLLWGFISIPATKETTVVITMGHMTFMYMEIVALVAGFYFTPGHRS
;
A
#
# COMPACT_ATOMS: atom_id res chain seq x y z
N ILE A 1 23.29 -0.75 -7.75
CA ILE A 1 23.12 0.71 -7.99
C ILE A 1 22.65 1.08 -9.41
N CYS A 2 23.18 0.49 -10.49
CA CYS A 2 22.77 0.84 -11.87
C CYS A 2 21.27 0.62 -12.20
N ARG A 3 20.58 -0.34 -11.58
CA ARG A 3 19.17 -0.65 -11.85
C ARG A 3 18.15 0.12 -10.98
N ILE A 4 18.62 0.80 -9.94
CA ILE A 4 17.77 1.48 -8.94
C ILE A 4 17.37 2.88 -9.44
N ARG A 5 18.26 3.58 -10.16
CA ARG A 5 17.96 4.89 -10.74
C ARG A 5 16.73 4.88 -11.66
N PRO A 6 16.61 4.03 -12.70
CA PRO A 6 15.44 4.06 -13.58
C PRO A 6 14.14 3.70 -12.84
N PHE A 7 14.19 2.81 -11.84
CA PHE A 7 13.03 2.44 -11.03
C PHE A 7 12.49 3.60 -10.17
N ILE A 8 13.37 4.42 -9.60
CA ILE A 8 12.97 5.60 -8.82
C ILE A 8 12.37 6.68 -9.72
N TRP A 9 12.91 6.90 -10.92
CA TRP A 9 12.40 7.92 -11.85
C TRP A 9 11.03 7.55 -12.41
N THR A 10 10.83 6.31 -12.85
CA THR A 10 9.52 5.86 -13.36
C THR A 10 8.48 5.83 -12.24
N GLY A 11 8.88 5.37 -11.05
CA GLY A 11 8.05 5.36 -9.86
C GLY A 11 7.56 6.73 -9.41
N SER A 12 8.47 7.70 -9.37
CA SER A 12 8.14 9.10 -8.99
C SER A 12 7.17 9.74 -9.98
N ALA A 13 7.30 9.48 -11.28
CA ALA A 13 6.38 9.99 -12.29
C ALA A 13 4.96 9.45 -12.10
N VAL A 14 4.82 8.15 -11.80
CA VAL A 14 3.53 7.51 -11.52
C VAL A 14 2.91 8.05 -10.23
N ALA A 15 3.72 8.28 -9.19
CA ALA A 15 3.26 8.86 -7.93
C ALA A 15 2.74 10.30 -8.10
N LEU A 16 3.38 11.11 -8.94
CA LEU A 16 2.93 12.47 -9.27
C LEU A 16 1.57 12.44 -9.98
N ILE A 17 1.40 11.56 -10.98
CA ILE A 17 0.12 11.42 -11.70
C ILE A 17 -1.00 10.99 -10.73
N GLY A 18 -0.74 10.03 -9.84
CA GLY A 18 -1.72 9.60 -8.85
C GLY A 18 -1.96 10.60 -7.71
N ALA A 19 -1.04 11.54 -7.46
CA ALA A 19 -1.23 12.64 -6.53
C ALA A 19 -2.12 13.74 -7.12
N PHE A 20 -1.99 14.02 -8.43
CA PHE A 20 -2.89 14.94 -9.14
C PHE A 20 -4.32 14.39 -9.26
N HIS A 21 -4.47 13.07 -9.38
CA HIS A 21 -5.76 12.38 -9.44
C HIS A 21 -6.07 11.62 -8.15
N SER A 22 -5.93 12.29 -7.01
CA SER A 22 -6.14 11.70 -5.68
C SER A 22 -7.57 11.22 -5.44
N GLU A 23 -8.53 11.79 -6.17
CA GLU A 23 -9.97 11.56 -6.09
C GLU A 23 -10.42 10.26 -6.76
N TRP A 24 -9.57 9.67 -7.60
CA TRP A 24 -9.92 8.42 -8.28
C TRP A 24 -10.00 7.27 -7.27
N GLN A 25 -11.12 6.58 -7.29
CA GLN A 25 -11.42 5.49 -6.38
C GLN A 25 -11.16 4.16 -7.08
N LEU A 26 -10.26 3.36 -6.52
CA LEU A 26 -10.04 1.99 -6.95
C LEU A 26 -10.92 1.07 -6.09
N THR A 27 -12.00 0.56 -6.69
CA THR A 27 -12.84 -0.45 -6.06
C THR A 27 -12.17 -1.81 -6.22
N THR A 28 -11.52 -2.28 -5.16
CA THR A 28 -10.94 -3.63 -5.15
C THR A 28 -11.88 -4.58 -4.44
N PHE A 29 -12.13 -5.73 -5.06
CA PHE A 29 -12.84 -6.81 -4.39
C PHE A 29 -11.87 -7.46 -3.41
N LEU A 30 -12.19 -7.42 -2.11
CA LEU A 30 -11.44 -8.22 -1.14
C LEU A 30 -11.52 -9.69 -1.54
N LEU A 31 -10.36 -10.34 -1.62
CA LEU A 31 -10.28 -11.78 -1.82
C LEU A 31 -11.09 -12.47 -0.70
N PRO A 32 -11.83 -13.55 -1.02
CA PRO A 32 -12.77 -14.21 -0.10
C PRO A 32 -12.09 -14.80 1.15
N GLU A 33 -10.77 -14.84 1.22
CA GLU A 33 -10.01 -15.28 2.38
C GLU A 33 -10.19 -14.32 3.59
N MET A 34 -10.32 -13.03 3.32
CA MET A 34 -10.66 -11.99 4.32
C MET A 34 -12.15 -12.03 4.75
N LYS A 35 -12.95 -12.90 4.13
CA LYS A 35 -14.38 -13.14 4.45
C LYS A 35 -14.54 -14.14 5.59
N THR A 36 -13.44 -14.70 6.10
CA THR A 36 -13.47 -15.54 7.29
C THR A 36 -13.69 -14.64 8.50
N GLY A 37 -14.94 -14.55 8.96
CA GLY A 37 -15.31 -13.81 10.15
C GLY A 37 -14.37 -14.18 11.31
N ILE A 38 -13.76 -13.17 11.91
CA ILE A 38 -12.81 -13.36 13.00
C ILE A 38 -13.55 -14.05 14.15
N LYS A 39 -13.16 -15.29 14.44
CA LYS A 39 -13.69 -16.06 15.58
C LYS A 39 -12.93 -15.63 16.83
N LEU A 40 -13.50 -14.72 17.59
CA LEU A 40 -13.00 -14.36 18.92
C LEU A 40 -13.54 -15.37 19.95
N LEU A 41 -12.72 -15.69 20.96
CA LEU A 41 -12.99 -16.70 22.00
C LEU A 41 -13.42 -18.08 21.44
N TRP A 42 -12.53 -18.78 20.71
CA TRP A 42 -12.79 -20.17 20.27
C TRP A 42 -14.14 -20.38 19.55
N GLY A 43 -14.70 -19.33 18.93
CA GLY A 43 -15.97 -19.40 18.19
C GLY A 43 -17.23 -19.05 19.01
N PHE A 44 -17.11 -18.48 20.20
CA PHE A 44 -18.27 -18.09 21.01
C PHE A 44 -18.91 -16.75 20.57
N ILE A 45 -18.12 -15.85 19.97
CA ILE A 45 -18.61 -14.65 19.29
C ILE A 45 -18.18 -14.73 17.82
N SER A 46 -19.17 -14.88 16.94
CA SER A 46 -18.99 -14.77 15.49
C SER A 46 -19.49 -13.41 15.03
N ILE A 47 -18.56 -12.54 14.64
CA ILE A 47 -18.91 -11.31 13.94
C ILE A 47 -19.13 -11.71 12.48
N PRO A 48 -20.36 -11.66 11.94
CA PRO A 48 -20.57 -11.96 10.54
C PRO A 48 -19.81 -10.93 9.69
N ALA A 49 -18.99 -11.40 8.75
CA ALA A 49 -18.41 -10.56 7.72
C ALA A 49 -19.56 -10.10 6.80
N THR A 50 -20.25 -9.05 7.21
CA THR A 50 -21.38 -8.49 6.50
C THR A 50 -20.91 -7.85 5.20
N LYS A 51 -21.41 -8.45 4.11
CA LYS A 51 -21.49 -7.94 2.74
C LYS A 51 -20.13 -7.79 2.06
N GLU A 52 -20.19 -7.89 0.73
CA GLU A 52 -19.08 -7.64 -0.18
C GLU A 52 -18.43 -6.30 0.18
N THR A 53 -17.42 -6.36 1.02
CA THR A 53 -16.61 -5.20 1.40
C THR A 53 -15.74 -4.89 0.20
N THR A 54 -16.34 -4.20 -0.78
CA THR A 54 -15.59 -3.44 -1.77
C THR A 54 -14.83 -2.38 -0.99
N VAL A 55 -13.54 -2.61 -0.79
CA VAL A 55 -12.71 -1.59 -0.14
C VAL A 55 -12.40 -0.57 -1.22
N VAL A 56 -12.96 0.62 -1.03
CA VAL A 56 -12.71 1.77 -1.87
C VAL A 56 -11.40 2.38 -1.42
N ILE A 57 -10.32 2.07 -2.12
CA ILE A 57 -9.00 2.67 -1.87
C ILE A 57 -8.83 3.81 -2.86
N THR A 58 -8.57 5.02 -2.35
CA THR A 58 -8.29 6.17 -3.22
C THR A 58 -6.88 6.05 -3.81
N MET A 59 -6.71 6.56 -5.02
CA MET A 59 -5.40 6.63 -5.67
C MET A 59 -4.41 7.44 -4.82
N GLY A 60 -4.89 8.48 -4.12
CA GLY A 60 -4.08 9.24 -3.17
C GLY A 60 -3.50 8.38 -2.04
N HIS A 61 -4.28 7.48 -1.45
CA HIS A 61 -3.77 6.60 -0.39
C HIS A 61 -2.67 5.65 -0.89
N MET A 62 -2.81 5.14 -2.13
CA MET A 62 -1.79 4.27 -2.72
C MET A 62 -0.51 5.03 -3.08
N THR A 63 -0.60 6.27 -3.54
CA THR A 63 0.59 7.07 -3.83
C THR A 63 1.36 7.44 -2.56
N PHE A 64 0.69 7.71 -1.44
CA PHE A 64 1.35 7.92 -0.15
C PHE A 64 2.10 6.66 0.31
N MET A 65 1.43 5.51 0.32
CA MET A 65 2.05 4.21 0.65
C MET A 65 3.27 3.92 -0.22
N TYR A 66 3.18 4.18 -1.53
CA TYR A 66 4.30 4.01 -2.45
C TYR A 66 5.49 4.90 -2.10
N MET A 67 5.25 6.18 -1.80
CA MET A 67 6.30 7.13 -1.44
C MET A 67 7.00 6.75 -0.13
N GLU A 68 6.26 6.26 0.86
CA GLU A 68 6.84 5.75 2.11
C GLU A 68 7.77 4.56 1.87
N ILE A 69 7.36 3.59 1.04
CA ILE A 69 8.17 2.43 0.69
C ILE A 69 9.45 2.86 -0.04
N VAL A 70 9.34 3.78 -1.01
CA VAL A 70 10.51 4.30 -1.73
C VAL A 70 11.44 5.06 -0.79
N ALA A 71 10.92 5.89 0.11
CA ALA A 71 11.71 6.62 1.10
C ALA A 71 12.43 5.68 2.06
N LEU A 72 11.77 4.61 2.49
CA LEU A 72 12.34 3.59 3.37
C LEU A 72 13.46 2.80 2.65
N VAL A 73 13.24 2.38 1.41
CA VAL A 73 14.28 1.71 0.60
C VAL A 73 15.46 2.66 0.36
N ALA A 74 15.20 3.91 -0.02
CA ALA A 74 16.25 4.91 -0.18
C ALA A 74 17.00 5.16 1.13
N GLY A 75 16.29 5.22 2.26
CA GLY A 75 16.84 5.34 3.60
C GLY A 75 17.82 4.22 3.93
N PHE A 76 17.48 2.96 3.62
CA PHE A 76 18.39 1.82 3.78
C PHE A 76 19.64 1.91 2.90
N TYR A 77 19.54 2.46 1.69
CA TYR A 77 20.70 2.61 0.79
C TYR A 77 21.58 3.83 1.10
N PHE A 78 21.03 4.87 1.72
CA PHE A 78 21.73 6.13 2.00
C PHE A 78 21.93 6.39 3.50
N THR A 79 21.73 5.39 4.37
CA THR A 79 22.01 5.54 5.80
C THR A 79 23.46 6.00 5.97
N PRO A 80 23.74 7.19 6.53
CA PRO A 80 25.09 7.71 6.69
C PRO A 80 25.80 6.96 7.81
N GLY A 81 26.25 5.74 7.53
CA GLY A 81 26.78 4.79 8.52
C GLY A 81 27.91 3.90 7.99
N HIS A 82 28.68 4.36 7.00
CA HIS A 82 29.94 3.71 6.57
C HIS A 82 31.02 4.77 6.29
N ARG A 83 31.54 5.35 7.38
CA ARG A 83 32.94 5.79 7.49
C ARG A 83 33.50 5.14 8.75
N SER A 84 34.12 3.98 8.58
CA SER A 84 35.24 3.53 9.40
C SER A 84 36.25 2.87 8.47
#